data_AF-A0A7Y6YC51-F1
#
_entry.id   AF-A0A7Y6YC51-F1
#
_cell.length_a   1.000
_cell.length_b   1.000
_cell.length_c   1.000
_cell.angle_alpha   90.00
_cell.angle_beta   90.00
_cell.angle_gamma   90.00
#
_symmetry.space_group_name_H-M   'P 1'
#
loop_
_entity.id
_entity.type
_entity.pdbx_description
1 polymer ?
#
loop_
_entity_poly.entity_id
_entity_poly.type
_entity_poly.pdbx_seq_one_letter_code
_entity_poly.pdbx_strand_id
1 'polypeptide(L)' 'MQELLQQIHAIVGDKGLITDERVAQRSNESWGQGSCPAIAIVRPRSTEEVSKVMALC' A
#
# COMPACT_ATOMS: atom_id res chain seq x y z
N MET A 1 -9.00 -8.88 5.24
CA MET A 1 -8.18 -7.66 5.04
C MET A 1 -6.89 -7.68 5.87
N GLN A 2 -6.96 -7.98 7.16
CA GLN A 2 -5.76 -8.06 8.03
C GLN A 2 -4.75 -9.13 7.58
N GLU A 3 -5.24 -10.29 7.14
CA GLU A 3 -4.41 -11.37 6.58
C GLU A 3 -3.66 -10.95 5.31
N LEU A 4 -4.33 -10.26 4.38
CA LEU A 4 -3.71 -9.72 3.16
C LEU A 4 -2.57 -8.74 3.51
N LEU A 5 -2.78 -7.86 4.48
CA LEU A 5 -1.76 -6.91 4.93
C LEU A 5 -0.55 -7.63 5.56
N GLN A 6 -0.76 -8.73 6.29
CA GLN A 6 0.33 -9.55 6.82
C GLN A 6 1.11 -10.27 5.71
N GLN A 7 0.43 -10.80 4.69
CA GLN A 7 1.08 -11.43 3.54
C GLN A 7 1.89 -10.42 2.73
N ILE A 8 1.36 -9.21 2.52
CA ILE A 8 2.08 -8.12 1.86
C ILE A 8 3.28 -7.70 2.71
N HIS A 9 3.11 -7.53 4.04
CA HIS A 9 4.20 -7.20 4.96
C HIS A 9 5.33 -8.23 4.91
N ALA A 10 5.03 -9.53 4.78
CA ALA A 10 6.03 -10.58 4.62
C ALA A 10 6.87 -10.43 3.34
N ILE A 11 6.35 -9.77 2.30
CA ILE A 11 7.07 -9.51 1.04
C ILE A 11 7.92 -8.24 1.14
N VAL A 12 7.37 -7.14 1.64
CA VAL A 12 7.99 -5.80 1.54
C VAL A 12 8.63 -5.30 2.85
N GLY A 13 8.35 -5.97 3.98
CA GLY A 13 8.82 -5.65 5.32
C GLY A 13 8.26 -4.34 5.89
N ASP A 14 8.72 -3.98 7.10
CA ASP A 14 8.23 -2.82 7.86
C ASP A 14 8.31 -1.48 7.10
N LYS A 15 9.40 -1.29 6.34
CA LYS A 15 9.62 -0.05 5.57
C LYS A 15 8.78 0.00 4.28
N GLY A 16 8.25 -1.14 3.86
CA GLY A 16 7.51 -1.32 2.62
C GLY A 16 6.00 -1.19 2.78
N LEU A 17 5.46 -1.14 4.00
CA LEU A 17 4.02 -1.09 4.23
C LEU A 17 3.66 0.04 5.21
N ILE A 18 2.74 0.91 4.80
CA ILE A 18 2.19 2.00 5.63
C ILE A 18 0.69 1.78 5.75
N THR A 19 0.17 1.70 6.98
CA THR A 19 -1.25 1.40 7.28
C THR A 19 -1.87 2.35 8.29
N ASP A 20 -1.18 3.41 8.68
CA ASP A 20 -1.71 4.40 9.63
C ASP A 20 -2.82 5.27 9.01
N GLU A 21 -3.56 5.98 9.85
CA GLU A 21 -4.76 6.74 9.46
C GLU A 21 -4.46 7.82 8.41
N ARG A 22 -3.21 8.26 8.28
CA ARG A 22 -2.81 9.28 7.30
C ARG A 22 -2.85 8.76 5.87
N VAL A 23 -2.83 7.44 5.66
CA VAL A 23 -2.93 6.82 4.34
C VAL A 23 -4.23 7.22 3.63
N ALA A 24 -5.34 7.23 4.36
CA ALA A 24 -6.66 7.60 3.86
C ALA A 24 -6.88 9.12 3.76
N GLN A 25 -6.00 9.92 4.37
CA GLN A 25 -6.10 11.39 4.42
C GLN A 25 -5.29 12.08 3.31
N ARG A 26 -4.67 11.31 2.39
CA ARG A 26 -3.89 11.88 1.30
C ARG A 26 -4.81 12.63 0.33
N SER A 27 -4.43 13.87 0.03
CA SER A 27 -5.06 14.65 -1.04
C SER A 27 -4.88 13.93 -2.39
N ASN A 28 -5.92 13.99 -3.21
CA ASN A 28 -5.87 13.55 -4.60
C ASN A 28 -6.06 14.73 -5.57
N GLU A 29 -5.70 15.94 -5.14
CA GLU A 29 -5.83 17.18 -5.90
C GLU A 29 -5.08 17.13 -7.24
N SER A 30 -4.02 16.32 -7.37
CA SER A 30 -3.35 16.07 -8.65
C SER A 30 -4.29 15.49 -9.72
N TRP A 31 -5.40 14.88 -9.31
CA TRP A 31 -6.48 14.38 -10.16
C TRP A 31 -7.76 15.23 -10.07
N GLY A 32 -7.71 16.40 -9.42
CA GLY A 32 -8.87 17.26 -9.15
C GLY A 32 -9.90 16.64 -8.20
N GLN A 33 -9.55 15.53 -7.55
CA GLN A 33 -10.42 14.76 -6.66
C GLN A 33 -9.95 15.04 -5.23
N GLY A 34 -10.80 15.56 -4.34
CA GLY A 34 -10.32 16.06 -3.04
C GLY A 34 -9.52 15.06 -2.20
N SER A 35 -9.89 13.76 -2.19
CA SER A 35 -9.23 12.75 -1.36
C SER A 35 -8.97 11.43 -2.10
N CYS A 36 -7.93 10.69 -1.66
CA CYS A 36 -7.63 9.32 -2.08
C CYS A 36 -7.81 8.34 -0.90
N PRO A 37 -9.02 7.77 -0.71
CA PRO A 37 -9.22 6.76 0.32
C PRO A 37 -8.46 5.48 -0.04
N ALA A 38 -7.58 5.04 0.86
CA ALA A 38 -6.82 3.81 0.73
C ALA A 38 -6.62 3.16 2.11
N ILE A 39 -6.46 1.84 2.11
CA ILE A 39 -6.23 1.05 3.33
C ILE A 39 -4.74 0.90 3.67
N ALA A 40 -3.87 1.03 2.66
CA ALA A 40 -2.43 0.88 2.82
C ALA A 40 -1.67 1.54 1.65
N ILE A 41 -0.40 1.86 1.87
CA ILE A 41 0.57 2.20 0.82
C ILE A 41 1.65 1.13 0.83
N VAL A 42 1.89 0.51 -0.32
CA VAL A 42 2.93 -0.49 -0.52
C VAL A 42 4.10 0.12 -1.29
N ARG A 43 5.32 -0.03 -0.77
CA ARG A 43 6.57 0.54 -1.30
C ARG A 43 7.60 -0.55 -1.59
N PRO A 44 7.38 -1.39 -2.61
CA PRO A 44 8.31 -2.44 -2.99
C PRO A 44 9.64 -1.85 -3.48
N ARG A 45 10.73 -2.59 -3.29
CA ARG A 45 12.10 -2.19 -3.65
C ARG A 45 12.62 -2.88 -4.91
N SER A 46 11.88 -3.85 -5.43
CA SER A 46 12.22 -4.59 -6.64
C SER A 46 10.98 -4.95 -7.43
N THR A 47 11.17 -5.24 -8.72
CA THR A 47 10.12 -5.76 -9.60
C THR A 47 9.60 -7.12 -9.13
N GLU A 48 10.46 -7.94 -8.51
CA GLU A 48 10.11 -9.21 -7.89
C GLU A 48 9.10 -9.01 -6.74
N GLU A 49 9.34 -8.04 -5.85
CA GLU A 49 8.40 -7.68 -4.77
C GLU A 49 7.08 -7.15 -5.34
N VAL A 50 7.12 -6.30 -6.38
CA VAL A 50 5.92 -5.83 -7.09
C VAL A 50 5.09 -7.01 -7.60
N SER A 51 5.73 -7.96 -8.30
CA SER A 51 5.07 -9.14 -8.86
C SER A 51 4.36 -9.97 -7.79
N LYS A 52 5.05 -10.23 -6.67
CA LYS A 52 4.49 -10.99 -5.54
C LYS A 52 3.33 -10.27 -4.87
N VAL A 53 3.41 -8.96 -4.68
CA VAL A 53 2.29 -8.16 -4.13
C VAL A 53 1.10 -8.16 -5.09
N MET A 54 1.33 -7.97 -6.39
CA MET A 54 0.28 -8.00 -7.40
C MET A 54 -0.43 -9.35 -7.49
N ALA A 55 0.25 -10.46 -7.23
CA ALA A 55 -0.36 -11.79 -7.19
C ALA A 55 -1.31 -12.01 -6.00
N LEU A 56 -1.22 -11.18 -4.94
CA LEU A 56 -2.10 -11.24 -3.77
C LEU A 56 -3.35 -10.35 -3.88
N CYS A 57 -3.36 -9.39 -4.81
CA CYS A 57 -4.40 -8.37 -4.98
C CYS A 57 -5.33 -8.71 -6.15
#